data_AF-A0A455SC18-F1
#
_entry.id   AF-A0A455SC18-F1
#
_cell.length_a   1.000
_cell.length_b   1.000
_cell.length_c   1.000
_cell.angle_alpha   90.00
_cell.angle_beta   90.00
_cell.angle_gamma   90.00
#
_symmetry.space_group_name_H-M   'P 1'
#
loop_
_entity.id
_entity.type
_entity.pdbx_description
1 polymer ?
#
loop_
_entity_poly.entity_id
_entity_poly.type
_entity_poly.pdbx_seq_one_letter_code
_entity_poly.pdbx_strand_id
1 'polypeptide(L)'
;MLQLTRCLLICANLLAIDDGLPFYLPLKAVGITAGAFLLLFIVIALSTSLLVRKGTIAALVKSEETPKPEPKASIWLALLAVILIGSGYAMAFVFALRMLFSFALLAAGVGLVILGTYFLFTQLSVYVIRALKRNQHVFFRKTNLLTLSELTYRMKDNAVMFFLVSIISTTAFSGIGTTLAIGDPGLAVMSNPYAFTYSSGMDNPLREQRVREIENELTKNGYPYRVGSYIPDYTDDGATLVKLSDYNNLLYILGHGTETLSDEEAIAAPTYVSQRNNFRLYGFGSDVIHVSRGTPVYTLHIKKAASEIILPSEGSKTFVVSDAMYGKLFGV
;
A
#
# COMPACT_ATOMS: atom_id res chain seq x y z
N MET A 1 27.07 11.13 -17.25
CA MET A 1 26.90 12.01 -16.06
C MET A 1 26.29 13.36 -16.45
N LEU A 2 26.86 14.09 -17.42
CA LEU A 2 26.40 15.44 -17.82
C LEU A 2 24.93 15.55 -18.31
N GLN A 3 24.41 14.52 -18.99
CA GLN A 3 23.03 14.52 -19.51
C GLN A 3 21.99 14.34 -18.41
N LEU A 4 22.29 13.55 -17.38
CA LEU A 4 21.38 13.28 -16.27
C LEU A 4 21.17 14.55 -15.42
N THR A 5 22.26 15.29 -15.18
CA THR A 5 22.24 16.55 -14.42
C THR A 5 21.40 17.63 -15.12
N ARG A 6 21.43 17.67 -16.47
CA ARG A 6 20.64 18.63 -17.25
C ARG A 6 19.15 18.35 -17.19
N CYS A 7 18.73 17.08 -17.33
CA CYS A 7 17.31 16.74 -17.17
C CYS A 7 16.80 17.07 -15.75
N LEU A 8 17.62 16.84 -14.73
CA LEU A 8 17.29 17.14 -13.34
C LEU A 8 17.14 18.65 -13.06
N LEU A 9 18.04 19.47 -13.62
CA LEU A 9 17.95 20.93 -13.52
C LEU A 9 16.73 21.50 -14.27
N ILE A 10 16.36 20.89 -15.40
CA ILE A 10 15.13 21.26 -16.13
C ILE A 10 13.91 20.94 -15.27
N CYS A 11 13.85 19.75 -14.65
CA CYS A 11 12.75 19.40 -13.74
C CYS A 11 12.68 20.34 -12.52
N ALA A 12 13.82 20.68 -11.89
CA ALA A 12 13.85 21.59 -10.75
C ALA A 12 13.33 23.00 -11.11
N ASN A 13 13.67 23.50 -12.29
CA ASN A 13 13.19 24.79 -12.80
C ASN A 13 11.70 24.74 -13.17
N LEU A 14 11.21 23.59 -13.63
CA LEU A 14 9.79 23.37 -13.97
C LEU A 14 8.89 23.26 -12.72
N LEU A 15 9.47 22.90 -11.57
CA LEU A 15 8.80 22.80 -10.27
C LEU A 15 8.87 24.09 -9.41
N ALA A 16 9.46 25.18 -9.93
CA ALA A 16 9.58 26.48 -9.24
C ALA A 16 10.19 26.38 -7.83
N ILE A 17 11.29 25.64 -7.69
CA ILE A 17 12.02 25.50 -6.42
C ILE A 17 13.19 26.50 -6.44
N ASP A 18 12.97 27.69 -5.86
CA ASP A 18 13.92 28.81 -5.90
C ASP A 18 15.19 28.59 -5.03
N ASP A 19 15.13 27.75 -4.00
CA ASP A 19 16.24 27.53 -3.06
C ASP A 19 17.20 26.38 -3.42
N GLY A 20 16.98 25.71 -4.56
CA GLY A 20 17.76 24.55 -5.00
C GLY A 20 17.50 23.31 -4.13
N LEU A 21 17.45 22.12 -4.75
CA LEU A 21 17.35 20.88 -3.96
C LEU A 21 18.67 20.62 -3.23
N PRO A 22 18.70 20.49 -1.89
CA PRO A 22 19.86 19.96 -1.20
C PRO A 22 20.05 18.51 -1.67
N PHE A 23 21.01 18.31 -2.57
CA PHE A 23 21.34 17.01 -3.13
C PHE A 23 21.99 16.14 -2.05
N TYR A 24 21.16 15.43 -1.29
CA TYR A 24 21.64 14.42 -0.37
C TYR A 24 21.78 13.09 -1.13
N LEU A 25 23.03 12.65 -1.34
CA LEU A 25 23.32 11.30 -1.83
C LEU A 25 23.56 10.38 -0.61
N PRO A 26 22.53 9.65 -0.14
CA PRO A 26 22.71 8.70 0.95
C PRO A 26 23.57 7.53 0.48
N LEU A 27 24.88 7.59 0.72
CA LEU A 27 25.82 6.50 0.42
C LEU A 27 25.37 5.16 1.02
N LYS A 28 24.70 5.20 2.17
CA LYS A 28 24.08 4.02 2.80
C LYS A 28 23.01 3.39 1.92
N ALA A 29 22.12 4.18 1.32
CA ALA A 29 21.09 3.66 0.41
C ALA A 29 21.70 3.14 -0.89
N VAL A 30 22.75 3.80 -1.41
CA VAL A 30 23.52 3.32 -2.56
C VAL A 30 24.16 1.96 -2.26
N GLY A 31 24.75 1.77 -1.07
CA GLY A 31 25.33 0.49 -0.65
C GLY A 31 24.28 -0.62 -0.54
N ILE A 32 23.13 -0.34 0.07
CA ILE A 32 22.03 -1.32 0.20
C ILE A 32 21.50 -1.72 -1.17
N THR A 33 21.26 -0.76 -2.05
CA THR A 33 20.78 -1.03 -3.42
C THR A 33 21.82 -1.82 -4.22
N ALA A 34 23.09 -1.45 -4.20
CA ALA A 34 24.16 -2.20 -4.85
C ALA A 34 24.23 -3.66 -4.35
N GLY A 35 24.14 -3.87 -3.03
CA GLY A 35 24.11 -5.20 -2.44
C GLY A 35 22.91 -6.04 -2.88
N ALA A 36 21.71 -5.45 -2.89
CA ALA A 36 20.49 -6.12 -3.34
C ALA A 36 20.56 -6.53 -4.83
N PHE A 37 21.07 -5.64 -5.70
CA PHE A 37 21.26 -5.93 -7.11
C PHE A 37 22.34 -6.99 -7.36
N LEU A 38 23.41 -7.00 -6.57
CA LEU A 38 24.45 -8.03 -6.64
C LEU A 38 23.90 -9.40 -6.24
N LEU A 39 23.10 -9.48 -5.17
CA LEU A 39 22.43 -10.71 -4.76
C LEU A 39 21.46 -11.19 -5.85
N LEU A 40 20.64 -10.29 -6.40
CA LEU A 40 19.75 -10.61 -7.51
C LEU A 40 20.53 -11.13 -8.73
N PHE A 41 21.66 -10.51 -9.06
CA PHE A 41 22.53 -10.94 -10.15
C PHE A 41 23.06 -12.36 -9.91
N ILE A 42 23.53 -12.69 -8.70
CA ILE A 42 23.97 -14.04 -8.35
C ILE A 42 22.84 -15.05 -8.54
N VAL A 43 21.64 -14.75 -8.05
CA VAL A 43 20.48 -15.64 -8.18
C VAL A 43 20.15 -15.89 -9.66
N ILE A 44 20.14 -14.84 -10.49
CA ILE A 44 19.88 -14.96 -11.92
C ILE A 44 20.99 -15.74 -12.61
N ALA A 45 22.26 -15.48 -12.29
CA ALA A 45 23.41 -16.15 -12.86
C ALA A 45 23.40 -17.66 -12.54
N LEU A 46 23.14 -18.02 -11.29
CA LEU A 46 22.99 -19.42 -10.86
C LEU A 46 21.79 -20.09 -11.55
N SER A 47 20.63 -19.43 -11.58
CA SER A 47 19.43 -19.96 -12.25
C SER A 47 19.70 -20.20 -13.74
N THR A 48 20.31 -19.24 -14.43
CA THR A 48 20.66 -19.35 -15.84
C THR A 48 21.66 -20.48 -16.07
N SER A 49 22.70 -20.57 -15.23
CA SER A 49 23.70 -21.64 -15.32
C SER A 49 23.09 -23.03 -15.09
N LEU A 50 22.07 -23.16 -14.24
CA LEU A 50 21.35 -24.42 -14.03
C LEU A 50 20.44 -24.77 -15.22
N LEU A 51 19.73 -23.80 -15.80
CA LEU A 51 18.86 -24.01 -16.97
C LEU A 51 19.64 -24.32 -18.26
N VAL A 52 20.86 -23.78 -18.42
CA VAL A 52 21.66 -23.89 -19.67
C VAL A 52 22.57 -25.13 -19.67
N ARG A 53 22.33 -26.12 -18.81
CA ARG A 53 23.19 -27.32 -18.72
C ARG A 53 23.04 -28.24 -19.95
N LYS A 54 24.11 -28.34 -20.76
CA LYS A 54 24.50 -29.25 -21.88
C LYS A 54 23.42 -29.87 -22.82
N GLY A 55 22.26 -30.32 -22.36
CA GLY A 55 21.20 -30.91 -23.20
C GLY A 55 20.44 -29.88 -24.05
N THR A 56 20.38 -28.62 -23.61
CA THR A 56 19.63 -27.55 -24.26
C THR A 56 20.34 -26.99 -25.49
N ILE A 57 21.67 -27.00 -25.57
CA ILE A 57 22.43 -26.45 -26.70
C ILE A 57 22.21 -27.31 -27.96
N ALA A 58 22.28 -28.64 -27.81
CA ALA A 58 22.00 -29.57 -28.90
C ALA A 58 20.52 -29.50 -29.36
N ALA A 59 19.59 -29.26 -28.44
CA ALA A 59 18.18 -29.06 -28.75
C ALA A 59 17.92 -27.69 -29.42
N LEU A 60 18.59 -26.62 -29.00
CA LEU A 60 18.50 -25.27 -29.57
C LEU A 60 18.96 -25.24 -31.03
N VAL A 61 20.09 -25.90 -31.33
CA VAL A 61 20.62 -26.02 -32.71
C VAL A 61 19.68 -26.85 -33.60
N LYS A 62 18.99 -27.84 -33.03
CA LYS A 62 18.07 -28.73 -33.80
C LYS A 62 16.65 -28.19 -33.90
N SER A 63 16.27 -27.22 -33.07
CA SER A 63 14.91 -26.66 -33.02
C SER A 63 14.62 -25.63 -34.13
N GLU A 64 15.65 -25.19 -34.86
CA GLU A 64 15.51 -24.33 -36.04
C GLU A 64 14.94 -25.07 -37.27
N GLU A 65 15.15 -26.40 -37.34
CA GLU A 65 14.76 -27.23 -38.50
C GLU A 65 13.36 -27.87 -38.40
N THR A 66 12.69 -27.78 -37.25
CA THR A 66 11.36 -28.38 -37.08
C THR A 66 10.24 -27.43 -37.53
N PRO A 67 9.33 -27.83 -38.43
CA PRO A 67 8.22 -26.99 -38.88
C PRO A 67 7.34 -26.58 -37.69
N LYS A 68 7.28 -25.29 -37.39
CA LYS A 68 6.49 -24.76 -36.27
C LYS A 68 5.00 -25.07 -36.53
N PRO A 69 4.32 -25.84 -35.66
CA PRO A 69 2.93 -26.22 -35.88
C PRO A 69 2.03 -24.99 -35.88
N GLU A 70 1.03 -24.98 -36.78
CA GLU A 70 0.08 -23.88 -36.91
C GLU A 70 -0.53 -23.50 -35.56
N PRO A 71 -0.63 -22.20 -35.24
CA PRO A 71 -1.17 -21.76 -33.96
C PRO A 71 -2.65 -22.15 -33.82
N LYS A 72 -2.94 -23.11 -32.92
CA LYS A 72 -4.31 -23.39 -32.49
C LYS A 72 -4.64 -22.53 -31.27
N ALA A 73 -5.24 -21.36 -31.50
CA ALA A 73 -5.88 -20.60 -30.42
C ALA A 73 -6.99 -21.44 -29.81
N SER A 74 -6.96 -21.61 -28.49
CA SER A 74 -8.06 -22.20 -27.73
C SER A 74 -8.92 -21.09 -27.15
N ILE A 75 -10.16 -21.00 -27.61
CA ILE A 75 -11.16 -20.05 -27.10
C ILE A 75 -11.40 -20.29 -25.59
N TRP A 76 -11.35 -21.55 -25.16
CA TRP A 76 -11.51 -21.92 -23.75
C TRP A 76 -10.39 -21.38 -22.86
N LEU A 77 -9.13 -21.41 -23.34
CA LEU A 77 -8.01 -20.86 -22.58
C LEU A 77 -8.07 -19.32 -22.53
N ALA A 78 -8.57 -18.67 -23.57
CA ALA A 78 -8.81 -17.23 -23.55
C ALA A 78 -9.93 -16.85 -22.54
N LEU A 79 -11.01 -17.62 -22.47
CA LEU A 79 -12.05 -17.43 -21.46
C LEU A 79 -11.52 -17.66 -20.04
N LEU A 80 -10.71 -18.71 -19.86
CA LEU A 80 -10.06 -19.00 -18.59
C LEU A 80 -9.15 -17.84 -18.14
N ALA A 81 -8.41 -17.22 -19.06
CA ALA A 81 -7.58 -16.04 -18.78
C ALA A 81 -8.41 -14.89 -18.18
N VAL A 82 -9.58 -14.60 -18.76
CA VAL A 82 -10.49 -13.56 -18.27
C VAL A 82 -11.01 -13.90 -16.87
N ILE A 83 -11.38 -15.16 -16.62
CA ILE A 83 -11.83 -15.61 -15.30
C ILE A 83 -10.71 -15.53 -14.26
N LEU A 84 -9.49 -15.95 -14.60
CA LEU A 84 -8.31 -15.86 -13.73
C LEU A 84 -8.01 -14.41 -13.35
N ILE A 85 -7.98 -13.49 -14.31
CA ILE A 85 -7.75 -12.07 -14.04
C ILE A 85 -8.90 -11.50 -13.20
N GLY A 86 -10.15 -11.77 -13.58
CA GLY A 86 -11.34 -11.30 -12.85
C GLY A 86 -11.37 -11.78 -11.40
N SER A 87 -11.05 -13.06 -11.16
CA SER A 87 -10.97 -13.62 -9.81
C SER A 87 -9.81 -13.04 -8.99
N GLY A 88 -8.64 -12.83 -9.60
CA GLY A 88 -7.51 -12.17 -8.94
C GLY A 88 -7.84 -10.73 -8.51
N TYR A 89 -8.52 -9.97 -9.37
CA TYR A 89 -9.04 -8.64 -9.03
C TYR A 89 -10.12 -8.72 -7.94
N ALA A 90 -11.04 -9.67 -8.01
CA ALA A 90 -12.06 -9.86 -6.97
C ALA A 90 -11.42 -10.15 -5.60
N MET A 91 -10.36 -10.95 -5.55
CA MET A 91 -9.60 -11.20 -4.32
C MET A 91 -8.92 -9.93 -3.81
N ALA A 92 -8.35 -9.10 -4.70
CA ALA A 92 -7.79 -7.80 -4.31
C ALA A 92 -8.87 -6.84 -3.77
N PHE A 93 -10.07 -6.83 -4.36
CA PHE A 93 -11.20 -6.06 -3.84
C PHE A 93 -11.65 -6.56 -2.47
N VAL A 94 -11.73 -7.88 -2.26
CA VAL A 94 -12.08 -8.46 -0.95
C VAL A 94 -11.03 -8.12 0.10
N PHE A 95 -9.74 -8.22 -0.25
CA PHE A 95 -8.63 -7.79 0.61
C PHE A 95 -8.79 -6.34 1.06
N ALA A 96 -9.07 -5.43 0.12
CA ALA A 96 -9.22 -4.00 0.39
C ALA A 96 -10.51 -3.66 1.14
N LEU A 97 -11.66 -4.20 0.72
CA LEU A 97 -12.98 -3.83 1.26
C LEU A 97 -13.29 -4.52 2.59
N ARG A 98 -12.90 -5.79 2.76
CA ARG A 98 -13.15 -6.55 4.00
C ARG A 98 -12.02 -6.45 5.01
N MET A 99 -10.95 -5.70 4.71
CA MET A 99 -9.76 -5.53 5.56
C MET A 99 -9.18 -6.86 6.04
N LEU A 100 -9.28 -7.89 5.19
CA LEU A 100 -8.64 -9.16 5.43
C LEU A 100 -7.18 -9.00 5.02
N PHE A 101 -6.34 -8.51 5.94
CA PHE A 101 -4.90 -8.36 5.76
C PHE A 101 -4.19 -9.73 5.76
N SER A 102 -4.59 -10.60 4.83
CA SER A 102 -4.02 -11.91 4.61
C SER A 102 -3.04 -11.84 3.45
N PHE A 103 -1.76 -12.01 3.77
CA PHE A 103 -0.71 -12.12 2.77
C PHE A 103 -0.99 -13.26 1.78
N ALA A 104 -1.53 -14.38 2.27
CA ALA A 104 -1.88 -15.53 1.43
C ALA A 104 -2.97 -15.18 0.40
N LEU A 105 -3.99 -14.41 0.79
CA LEU A 105 -5.05 -13.97 -0.11
C LEU A 105 -4.50 -13.05 -1.21
N LEU A 106 -3.66 -12.09 -0.84
CA LEU A 106 -3.05 -11.15 -1.78
C LEU A 106 -2.08 -11.87 -2.72
N ALA A 107 -1.23 -12.75 -2.20
CA ALA A 107 -0.30 -13.56 -2.99
C ALA A 107 -1.03 -14.47 -3.99
N ALA A 108 -2.13 -15.11 -3.56
CA ALA A 108 -2.96 -15.91 -4.45
C ALA A 108 -3.61 -15.07 -5.55
N GLY A 109 -4.13 -13.88 -5.20
CA GLY A 109 -4.71 -12.94 -6.17
C GLY A 109 -3.70 -12.48 -7.22
N VAL A 110 -2.49 -12.09 -6.80
CA VAL A 110 -1.40 -11.73 -7.71
C VAL A 110 -1.00 -12.91 -8.60
N GLY A 111 -0.88 -14.12 -8.03
CA GLY A 111 -0.58 -15.33 -8.78
C GLY A 111 -1.62 -15.63 -9.87
N LEU A 112 -2.91 -15.47 -9.57
CA LEU A 112 -4.01 -15.62 -10.53
C LEU A 112 -3.91 -14.60 -11.67
N VAL A 113 -3.60 -13.33 -11.37
CA VAL A 113 -3.43 -12.29 -12.39
C VAL A 113 -2.22 -12.59 -13.27
N ILE A 114 -1.09 -13.04 -12.71
CA ILE A 114 0.09 -13.43 -13.49
C ILE A 114 -0.23 -14.59 -14.44
N LEU A 115 -0.84 -15.67 -13.93
CA LEU A 115 -1.24 -16.82 -14.75
C LEU A 115 -2.27 -16.44 -15.82
N GLY A 116 -3.27 -15.64 -15.45
CA GLY A 116 -4.28 -15.13 -16.37
C GLY A 116 -3.67 -14.27 -17.47
N THR A 117 -2.71 -13.40 -17.14
CA THR A 117 -2.02 -12.53 -18.11
C THR A 117 -1.15 -13.36 -19.07
N TYR A 118 -0.52 -14.44 -18.59
CA TYR A 118 0.19 -15.38 -19.45
C TYR A 118 -0.74 -16.04 -20.47
N PHE A 119 -1.90 -16.56 -20.02
CA PHE A 119 -2.88 -17.14 -20.93
C PHE A 119 -3.50 -16.09 -21.87
N LEU A 120 -3.70 -14.87 -21.38
CA LEU A 120 -4.16 -13.76 -22.19
C LEU A 120 -3.19 -13.53 -23.35
N PHE A 121 -1.90 -13.29 -23.10
CA PHE A 121 -0.96 -13.04 -24.20
C PHE A 121 -0.76 -14.25 -25.12
N THR A 122 -0.72 -15.47 -24.59
CA THR A 122 -0.51 -16.66 -25.43
C THR A 122 -1.71 -17.01 -26.31
N GLN A 123 -2.94 -16.78 -25.84
CA GLN A 123 -4.16 -17.12 -26.59
C GLN A 123 -4.75 -15.95 -27.36
N LEU A 124 -4.79 -14.76 -26.75
CA LEU A 124 -5.29 -13.52 -27.36
C LEU A 124 -4.43 -13.13 -28.56
N SER A 125 -3.10 -13.24 -28.49
CA SER A 125 -2.23 -12.91 -29.64
C SER A 125 -2.59 -13.75 -30.87
N VAL A 126 -2.88 -15.04 -30.68
CA VAL A 126 -3.31 -15.92 -31.77
C VAL A 126 -4.74 -15.60 -32.23
N TYR A 127 -5.63 -15.23 -31.31
CA TYR A 127 -7.00 -14.81 -31.65
C TYR A 127 -7.04 -13.51 -32.46
N VAL A 128 -6.29 -12.49 -32.04
CA VAL A 128 -6.15 -11.20 -32.74
C VAL A 128 -5.69 -11.44 -34.17
N ILE A 129 -4.70 -12.30 -34.35
CA ILE A 129 -4.19 -12.64 -35.68
C ILE A 129 -5.22 -13.39 -36.52
N ARG A 130 -5.96 -14.34 -35.94
CA ARG A 130 -7.06 -15.02 -36.65
C ARG A 130 -8.17 -14.04 -37.04
N ALA A 131 -8.48 -13.06 -36.18
CA ALA A 131 -9.44 -12.01 -36.47
C ALA A 131 -8.95 -11.10 -37.62
N LEU A 132 -7.66 -10.73 -37.65
CA LEU A 132 -7.05 -10.02 -38.77
C LEU A 132 -7.07 -10.85 -40.07
N LYS A 133 -6.82 -12.17 -39.99
CA LYS A 133 -6.87 -13.10 -41.13
C LYS A 133 -8.28 -13.29 -41.68
N ARG A 134 -9.30 -13.24 -40.82
CA ARG A 134 -10.73 -13.35 -41.18
C ARG A 134 -11.24 -12.11 -41.91
N ASN A 135 -10.63 -10.95 -41.71
CA ASN A 135 -11.00 -9.74 -42.43
C ASN A 135 -10.39 -9.74 -43.83
N GLN A 136 -11.12 -10.31 -44.79
CA GLN A 136 -10.63 -10.53 -46.16
C GLN A 136 -10.17 -9.25 -46.87
N HIS A 137 -10.74 -8.10 -46.54
CA HIS A 137 -10.37 -6.81 -47.12
C HIS A 137 -8.98 -6.31 -46.67
N VAL A 138 -8.50 -6.77 -45.51
CA VAL A 138 -7.15 -6.45 -44.98
C VAL A 138 -6.17 -7.56 -45.37
N PHE A 139 -6.60 -8.82 -45.31
CA PHE A 139 -5.76 -9.98 -45.60
C PHE A 139 -5.35 -10.07 -47.09
N PHE A 140 -6.27 -9.81 -48.03
CA PHE A 140 -5.99 -9.91 -49.48
C PHE A 140 -5.45 -8.61 -50.10
N ARG A 141 -5.14 -7.58 -49.30
CA ARG A 141 -4.62 -6.31 -49.83
C ARG A 141 -3.10 -6.35 -50.02
N LYS A 142 -2.63 -6.45 -51.26
CA LYS A 142 -1.20 -6.38 -51.64
C LYS A 142 -0.32 -7.38 -50.87
N THR A 143 0.72 -6.90 -50.17
CA THR A 143 1.70 -7.69 -49.41
C THR A 143 1.23 -8.11 -48.01
N ASN A 144 0.00 -7.75 -47.62
CA ASN A 144 -0.57 -8.11 -46.32
C ASN A 144 -0.65 -9.62 -46.10
N LEU A 145 -0.83 -10.41 -47.17
CA LEU A 145 -0.90 -11.87 -47.08
C LEU A 145 0.40 -12.49 -46.52
N LEU A 146 1.55 -12.07 -47.07
CA LEU A 146 2.87 -12.55 -46.67
C LEU A 146 3.24 -12.02 -45.28
N THR A 147 3.01 -10.74 -45.04
CA THR A 147 3.32 -10.07 -43.77
C THR A 147 2.45 -10.55 -42.61
N LEU A 148 1.14 -10.76 -42.79
CA LEU A 148 0.27 -11.34 -41.76
C LEU A 148 0.66 -12.78 -41.42
N SER A 149 1.08 -13.56 -42.42
CA SER A 149 1.52 -14.94 -42.21
C SER A 149 2.82 -14.98 -41.38
N GLU A 150 3.78 -14.10 -41.67
CA GLU A 150 4.98 -13.97 -40.84
C GLU A 150 4.68 -13.42 -39.44
N LEU A 151 3.81 -12.40 -39.34
CA LEU A 151 3.41 -11.80 -38.06
C LEU A 151 2.72 -12.84 -37.16
N THR A 152 1.96 -13.76 -37.75
CA THR A 152 1.31 -14.88 -37.06
C THR A 152 2.32 -15.75 -36.33
N TYR A 153 3.38 -16.15 -37.02
CA TYR A 153 4.45 -16.97 -36.46
C TYR A 153 5.25 -16.19 -35.42
N ARG A 154 5.63 -14.94 -35.74
CA ARG A 154 6.40 -14.09 -34.83
C ARG A 154 5.64 -13.74 -33.55
N MET A 155 4.34 -13.45 -33.60
CA MET A 155 3.57 -13.14 -32.39
C MET A 155 3.36 -14.36 -31.49
N LYS A 156 3.26 -15.58 -32.03
CA LYS A 156 3.20 -16.80 -31.19
C LYS A 156 4.50 -16.96 -30.40
N ASP A 157 5.64 -16.78 -31.06
CA ASP A 157 6.95 -16.86 -30.43
C ASP A 157 7.21 -15.68 -29.47
N ASN A 158 6.68 -14.49 -29.80
CA ASN A 158 6.86 -13.27 -29.01
C ASN A 158 5.78 -13.06 -27.94
N ALA A 159 4.73 -13.89 -27.86
CA ALA A 159 3.67 -13.75 -26.87
C ALA A 159 4.21 -13.83 -25.44
N VAL A 160 5.19 -14.71 -25.20
CA VAL A 160 5.90 -14.81 -23.92
C VAL A 160 6.67 -13.52 -23.62
N MET A 161 7.29 -12.91 -24.63
CA MET A 161 7.99 -11.64 -24.47
C MET A 161 7.04 -10.49 -24.10
N PHE A 162 5.86 -10.40 -24.73
CA PHE A 162 4.84 -9.40 -24.37
C PHE A 162 4.30 -9.60 -22.95
N PHE A 163 4.08 -10.86 -22.54
CA PHE A 163 3.74 -11.20 -21.16
C PHE A 163 4.82 -10.71 -20.18
N LEU A 164 6.09 -11.02 -20.44
CA LEU A 164 7.21 -10.61 -19.59
C LEU A 164 7.30 -9.09 -19.47
N VAL A 165 7.24 -8.36 -20.59
CA VAL A 165 7.28 -6.89 -20.60
C VAL A 165 6.13 -6.31 -19.77
N SER A 166 4.92 -6.87 -19.88
CA SER A 166 3.74 -6.39 -19.16
C SER A 166 3.85 -6.62 -17.66
N ILE A 167 4.30 -7.81 -17.23
CA ILE A 167 4.51 -8.11 -15.81
C ILE A 167 5.62 -7.24 -15.23
N ILE A 168 6.77 -7.13 -15.90
CA ILE A 168 7.89 -6.30 -15.43
C ILE A 168 7.45 -4.84 -15.29
N SER A 169 6.71 -4.31 -16.27
CA SER A 169 6.19 -2.94 -16.23
C SER A 169 5.21 -2.75 -15.08
N THR A 170 4.28 -3.69 -14.89
CA THR A 170 3.27 -3.63 -13.82
C THR A 170 3.93 -3.68 -12.44
N THR A 171 4.92 -4.57 -12.24
CA THR A 171 5.68 -4.65 -10.99
C THR A 171 6.48 -3.37 -10.73
N ALA A 172 7.11 -2.80 -11.76
CA ALA A 172 7.83 -1.53 -11.63
C ALA A 172 6.89 -0.38 -11.22
N PHE A 173 5.75 -0.21 -11.90
CA PHE A 173 4.78 0.83 -11.56
C PHE A 173 4.17 0.63 -10.17
N SER A 174 3.91 -0.62 -9.75
CA SER A 174 3.42 -0.92 -8.40
C SER A 174 4.45 -0.53 -7.33
N GLY A 175 5.74 -0.80 -7.55
CA GLY A 175 6.81 -0.37 -6.64
C GLY A 175 6.93 1.15 -6.55
N ILE A 176 6.89 1.85 -7.70
CA ILE A 176 6.89 3.32 -7.75
C ILE A 176 5.68 3.88 -7.01
N GLY A 177 4.47 3.39 -7.31
CA GLY A 177 3.24 3.85 -6.68
C GLY A 177 3.23 3.62 -5.17
N THR A 178 3.73 2.48 -4.70
CA THR A 178 3.86 2.19 -3.27
C THR A 178 4.83 3.16 -2.59
N THR A 179 5.98 3.43 -3.23
CA THR A 179 6.99 4.35 -2.67
C THR A 179 6.45 5.79 -2.61
N LEU A 180 5.76 6.24 -3.67
CA LEU A 180 5.11 7.54 -3.69
C LEU A 180 4.03 7.65 -2.62
N ALA A 181 3.21 6.60 -2.44
CA ALA A 181 2.16 6.59 -1.43
C ALA A 181 2.71 6.63 0.01
N ILE A 182 3.80 5.92 0.30
CA ILE A 182 4.45 5.96 1.62
C ILE A 182 5.07 7.34 1.90
N GLY A 183 5.61 7.99 0.88
CA GLY A 183 6.24 9.32 1.00
C GLY A 183 5.28 10.50 0.92
N ASP A 184 3.99 10.28 0.66
CA ASP A 184 3.02 11.35 0.47
C ASP A 184 2.59 11.96 1.82
N PRO A 185 2.85 13.26 2.06
CA PRO A 185 2.48 13.90 3.32
C PRO A 185 0.96 13.98 3.54
N GLY A 186 0.17 14.09 2.48
CA GLY A 186 -1.29 14.12 2.57
C GLY A 186 -1.86 12.81 3.08
N LEU A 187 -1.37 11.68 2.56
CA LEU A 187 -1.71 10.35 3.05
C LEU A 187 -1.22 10.11 4.48
N ALA A 188 -0.04 10.61 4.83
CA ALA A 188 0.47 10.53 6.20
C ALA A 188 -0.45 11.27 7.19
N VAL A 189 -0.83 12.52 6.86
CA VAL A 189 -1.73 13.35 7.68
C VAL A 189 -3.12 12.71 7.84
N MET A 190 -3.61 11.96 6.85
CA MET A 190 -4.87 11.23 6.99
C MET A 190 -4.83 10.15 8.07
N SER A 191 -3.65 9.57 8.35
CA SER A 191 -3.47 8.55 9.38
C SER A 191 -3.08 9.13 10.73
N ASN A 192 -2.23 10.16 10.75
CA ASN A 192 -1.75 10.82 11.94
C ASN A 192 -1.67 12.34 11.68
N PRO A 193 -2.53 13.16 12.30
CA PRO A 193 -2.57 14.61 12.04
C PRO A 193 -1.38 15.37 12.65
N TYR A 194 -0.51 14.70 13.42
CA TYR A 194 0.63 15.33 14.07
C TYR A 194 1.89 15.24 13.22
N ALA A 195 2.62 16.36 13.12
CA ALA A 195 3.90 16.42 12.42
C ALA A 195 4.99 15.58 13.11
N PHE A 196 4.89 15.39 14.42
CA PHE A 196 5.81 14.58 15.21
C PHE A 196 5.08 13.91 16.38
N THR A 197 5.38 12.65 16.65
CA THR A 197 4.80 11.89 17.77
C THR A 197 5.91 11.21 18.55
N TYR A 198 5.91 11.42 19.87
CA TYR A 198 6.81 10.73 20.80
C TYR A 198 5.98 9.85 21.74
N SER A 199 6.29 8.56 21.77
CA SER A 199 5.63 7.58 22.66
C SER A 199 6.66 6.98 23.60
N SER A 200 6.30 6.88 24.88
CA SER A 200 7.13 6.30 25.93
C SER A 200 6.23 5.69 27.00
N GLY A 201 6.66 4.56 27.57
CA GLY A 201 6.03 4.02 28.78
C GLY A 201 6.13 5.01 29.95
N MET A 202 5.15 4.97 30.85
CA MET A 202 5.11 5.87 32.02
C MET A 202 6.32 5.69 32.96
N ASP A 203 6.84 4.46 33.07
CA ASP A 203 7.95 4.12 33.97
C ASP A 203 9.33 4.51 33.44
N ASN A 204 9.40 5.13 32.27
CA ASN A 204 10.68 5.51 31.66
C ASN A 204 11.23 6.79 32.32
N PRO A 205 12.35 6.72 33.08
CA PRO A 205 12.90 7.89 33.77
C PRO A 205 13.45 8.95 32.81
N LEU A 206 13.75 8.58 31.56
CA LEU A 206 14.27 9.49 30.54
C LEU A 206 13.17 10.25 29.79
N ARG A 207 11.89 9.96 30.03
CA ARG A 207 10.75 10.52 29.28
C ARG A 207 10.80 12.05 29.23
N GLU A 208 10.91 12.70 30.37
CA GLU A 208 10.90 14.16 30.43
C GLU A 208 12.17 14.77 29.85
N GLN A 209 13.32 14.13 30.04
CA GLN A 209 14.56 14.59 29.44
C GLN A 209 14.44 14.59 27.91
N ARG A 210 13.91 13.51 27.32
CA ARG A 210 13.70 13.41 25.86
C ARG A 210 12.72 14.46 25.34
N VAL A 211 11.62 14.70 26.06
CA VAL A 211 10.67 15.76 25.68
C VAL A 211 11.35 17.13 25.68
N ARG A 212 12.13 17.46 26.72
CA ARG A 212 12.89 18.71 26.79
C ARG A 212 13.94 18.82 25.68
N GLU A 213 14.61 17.73 25.32
CA GLU A 213 15.55 17.70 24.18
C GLU A 213 14.84 18.05 22.86
N ILE A 214 13.65 17.49 22.63
CA ILE A 214 12.85 17.76 21.44
C ILE A 214 12.41 19.24 21.40
N GLU A 215 11.85 19.75 22.49
CA GLU A 215 11.39 21.15 22.59
C GLU A 215 12.54 22.15 22.40
N ASN A 216 13.71 21.86 22.96
CA ASN A 216 14.90 22.69 22.80
C ASN A 216 15.37 22.75 21.34
N GLU A 217 15.40 21.61 20.63
CA GLU A 217 15.77 21.61 19.21
C GLU A 217 14.74 22.33 18.33
N LEU A 218 13.44 22.17 18.60
CA LEU A 218 12.39 22.91 17.88
C LEU A 218 12.52 24.43 18.08
N THR A 219 12.73 24.85 19.33
CA THR A 219 12.88 26.27 19.67
C THR A 219 14.16 26.86 19.09
N LYS A 220 15.27 26.13 19.17
CA LYS A 220 16.58 26.55 18.62
C LYS A 220 16.55 26.79 17.12
N ASN A 221 15.79 25.98 16.38
CA ASN A 221 15.63 26.14 14.93
C ASN A 221 14.46 27.07 14.56
N GLY A 222 13.76 27.68 15.54
CA GLY A 222 12.73 28.68 15.32
C GLY A 222 11.41 28.13 14.77
N TYR A 223 11.12 26.84 14.95
CA TYR A 223 9.86 26.26 14.50
C TYR A 223 8.72 26.57 15.48
N PRO A 224 7.62 27.21 15.06
CA PRO A 224 6.43 27.35 15.91
C PRO A 224 5.76 26.00 16.09
N TYR A 225 5.44 25.62 17.33
CA TYR A 225 4.81 24.34 17.64
C TYR A 225 3.73 24.47 18.72
N ARG A 226 2.84 23.47 18.74
CA ARG A 226 1.86 23.25 19.82
C ARG A 226 2.09 21.84 20.35
N VAL A 227 1.97 21.67 21.67
CA VAL A 227 2.17 20.38 22.33
C VAL A 227 0.84 19.88 22.84
N GLY A 228 0.54 18.62 22.55
CA GLY A 228 -0.53 17.86 23.16
C GLY A 228 0.03 16.57 23.75
N SER A 229 -0.57 16.14 24.85
CA SER A 229 -0.27 14.87 25.48
C SER A 229 -1.55 14.20 25.92
N TYR A 230 -1.56 12.88 25.88
CA TYR A 230 -2.60 12.07 26.47
C TYR A 230 -1.98 10.80 27.04
N ILE A 231 -2.64 10.21 28.01
CA ILE A 231 -2.25 8.92 28.57
C ILE A 231 -3.35 7.92 28.21
N PRO A 232 -3.07 6.94 27.32
CA PRO A 232 -3.99 5.85 27.09
C PRO A 232 -3.90 4.86 28.25
N ASP A 233 -5.05 4.51 28.82
CA ASP A 233 -5.18 3.33 29.67
C ASP A 233 -6.03 2.27 28.97
N TYR A 234 -5.93 1.03 29.44
CA TYR A 234 -6.60 -0.12 28.82
C TYR A 234 -7.59 -0.76 29.79
N THR A 235 -8.74 -1.19 29.27
CA THR A 235 -9.71 -2.04 29.97
C THR A 235 -9.29 -3.52 29.91
N ASP A 236 -9.95 -4.35 30.71
CA ASP A 236 -9.70 -5.80 30.74
C ASP A 236 -9.98 -6.49 29.39
N ASP A 237 -10.92 -5.94 28.60
CA ASP A 237 -11.26 -6.42 27.25
C ASP A 237 -10.37 -5.81 26.14
N GLY A 238 -9.35 -5.04 26.53
CA GLY A 238 -8.35 -4.47 25.62
C GLY A 238 -8.80 -3.21 24.86
N ALA A 239 -9.90 -2.57 25.26
CA ALA A 239 -10.27 -1.26 24.73
C ALA A 239 -9.37 -0.16 25.32
N THR A 240 -9.03 0.83 24.50
CA THR A 240 -8.26 1.99 24.92
C THR A 240 -9.21 3.06 25.46
N LEU A 241 -8.94 3.57 26.66
CA LEU A 241 -9.65 4.67 27.28
C LEU A 241 -8.77 5.91 27.37
N VAL A 242 -9.36 7.06 27.05
CA VAL A 242 -8.70 8.37 27.11
C VAL A 242 -9.58 9.34 27.90
N LYS A 243 -8.96 10.17 28.74
CA LYS A 243 -9.64 11.23 29.47
C LYS A 243 -10.21 12.28 28.51
N LEU A 244 -11.37 12.83 28.83
CA LEU A 244 -11.98 13.90 28.05
C LEU A 244 -11.11 15.17 28.06
N SER A 245 -10.48 15.52 29.19
CA SER A 245 -9.54 16.64 29.26
C SER A 245 -8.36 16.51 28.29
N ASP A 246 -7.72 15.34 28.26
CA ASP A 246 -6.63 15.03 27.33
C ASP A 246 -7.13 15.10 25.87
N TYR A 247 -8.28 14.50 25.58
CA TYR A 247 -8.86 14.52 24.24
C TYR A 247 -9.21 15.95 23.78
N ASN A 248 -9.74 16.78 24.66
CA ASN A 248 -10.07 18.18 24.38
C ASN A 248 -8.81 19.04 24.18
N ASN A 249 -7.71 18.75 24.88
CA ASN A 249 -6.42 19.38 24.62
C ASN A 249 -5.97 19.09 23.17
N LEU A 250 -6.07 17.82 22.75
CA LEU A 250 -5.73 17.40 21.40
C LEU A 250 -6.64 18.04 20.33
N LEU A 251 -7.94 18.16 20.59
CA LEU A 251 -8.87 18.90 19.72
C LEU A 251 -8.45 20.37 19.56
N TYR A 252 -8.12 21.04 20.67
CA TYR A 252 -7.73 22.44 20.68
C TYR A 252 -6.46 22.70 19.85
N ILE A 253 -5.42 21.88 20.01
CA ILE A 253 -4.17 22.06 19.26
C ILE A 253 -4.36 21.87 17.75
N LEU A 254 -5.26 20.97 17.35
CA LEU A 254 -5.66 20.73 15.96
C LEU A 254 -6.66 21.75 15.42
N GLY A 255 -7.15 22.68 16.25
CA GLY A 255 -8.07 23.74 15.84
C GLY A 255 -9.55 23.33 15.79
N HIS A 256 -9.90 22.24 16.48
CA HIS A 256 -11.29 21.79 16.64
C HIS A 256 -11.92 22.35 17.92
N GLY A 257 -13.26 22.36 17.98
CA GLY A 257 -14.01 22.71 19.19
C GLY A 257 -13.91 21.61 20.26
N THR A 258 -14.03 21.99 21.53
CA THR A 258 -14.02 21.05 22.65
C THR A 258 -15.34 20.29 22.78
N GLU A 259 -15.26 19.07 23.29
CA GLU A 259 -16.40 18.21 23.54
C GLU A 259 -16.78 18.19 25.03
N THR A 260 -18.03 17.84 25.31
CA THR A 260 -18.54 17.62 26.66
C THR A 260 -19.16 16.23 26.78
N LEU A 261 -18.93 15.56 27.91
CA LEU A 261 -19.52 14.25 28.21
C LEU A 261 -20.05 14.22 29.63
N SER A 262 -21.17 13.51 29.80
CA SER A 262 -21.67 13.07 31.11
C SER A 262 -20.90 11.83 31.59
N ASP A 263 -21.02 11.49 32.88
CA ASP A 263 -20.31 10.35 33.47
C ASP A 263 -20.66 8.99 32.87
N GLU A 264 -21.88 8.85 32.38
CA GLU A 264 -22.38 7.62 31.74
C GLU A 264 -22.27 7.67 30.22
N GLU A 265 -21.58 8.67 29.65
CA GLU A 265 -21.40 8.85 28.22
C GLU A 265 -19.95 8.60 27.78
N ALA A 266 -19.78 8.11 26.55
CA ALA A 266 -18.49 7.96 25.91
C ALA A 266 -18.54 8.41 24.44
N ILE A 267 -17.38 8.79 23.89
CA ILE A 267 -17.20 9.05 22.46
C ILE A 267 -16.36 7.93 21.88
N ALA A 268 -16.83 7.31 20.80
CA ALA A 268 -16.01 6.39 20.02
C ALA A 268 -15.06 7.20 19.12
N ALA A 269 -13.76 7.10 19.35
CA ALA A 269 -12.75 7.88 18.63
C ALA A 269 -12.03 6.99 17.59
N PRO A 270 -12.02 7.35 16.29
CA PRO A 270 -11.29 6.60 15.30
C PRO A 270 -9.79 6.88 15.41
N THR A 271 -8.97 5.83 15.24
CA THR A 271 -7.50 5.93 15.27
C THR A 271 -6.84 5.65 13.92
N TYR A 272 -7.61 5.22 12.92
CA TYR A 272 -7.14 4.98 11.56
C TYR A 272 -8.24 5.23 10.52
N VAL A 273 -7.84 5.45 9.27
CA VAL A 273 -8.70 5.97 8.19
C VAL A 273 -9.94 5.12 7.95
N SER A 274 -9.80 3.80 7.95
CA SER A 274 -10.95 2.91 7.73
C SER A 274 -11.96 2.93 8.89
N GLN A 275 -11.52 3.03 10.13
CA GLN A 275 -12.42 3.19 11.29
C GLN A 275 -13.20 4.49 11.19
N ARG A 276 -12.52 5.60 10.85
CA ARG A 276 -13.16 6.90 10.59
C ARG A 276 -14.22 6.79 9.51
N ASN A 277 -13.90 6.14 8.39
CA ASN A 277 -14.85 5.96 7.29
C ASN A 277 -16.06 5.11 7.70
N ASN A 278 -15.84 4.02 8.46
CA ASN A 278 -16.93 3.20 9.01
C ASN A 278 -17.82 4.01 9.95
N PHE A 279 -17.24 4.81 10.85
CA PHE A 279 -17.99 5.65 11.78
C PHE A 279 -18.85 6.68 11.03
N ARG A 280 -18.35 7.24 9.92
CA ARG A 280 -19.09 8.19 9.08
C ARG A 280 -20.25 7.54 8.31
N LEU A 281 -20.11 6.29 7.89
CA LEU A 281 -21.11 5.58 7.08
C LEU A 281 -22.18 4.89 7.93
N TYR A 282 -21.77 4.26 9.04
CA TYR A 282 -22.62 3.36 9.82
C TYR A 282 -22.75 3.76 11.29
N GLY A 283 -22.06 4.82 11.73
CA GLY A 283 -21.94 5.13 13.15
C GLY A 283 -21.06 4.12 13.89
N PHE A 284 -21.16 4.12 15.22
CA PHE A 284 -20.57 3.06 16.05
C PHE A 284 -21.61 1.96 16.23
N GLY A 285 -21.23 0.70 15.99
CA GLY A 285 -22.19 -0.42 15.86
C GLY A 285 -22.98 -0.82 17.12
N SER A 286 -22.76 -0.14 18.25
CA SER A 286 -23.49 -0.38 19.51
C SER A 286 -23.69 0.92 20.28
N ASP A 287 -24.91 1.22 20.71
CA ASP A 287 -25.21 2.43 21.50
C ASP A 287 -24.68 2.38 22.94
N VAL A 288 -24.27 1.19 23.39
CA VAL A 288 -23.82 0.94 24.76
C VAL A 288 -22.54 0.12 24.73
N ILE A 289 -21.59 0.47 25.60
CA ILE A 289 -20.38 -0.29 25.86
C ILE A 289 -20.29 -0.65 27.35
N HIS A 290 -19.68 -1.79 27.64
CA HIS A 290 -19.34 -2.17 29.00
C HIS A 290 -17.83 -2.05 29.15
N VAL A 291 -17.40 -1.25 30.13
CA VAL A 291 -15.98 -1.03 30.41
C VAL A 291 -15.68 -1.49 31.83
N SER A 292 -14.60 -2.26 31.98
CA SER A 292 -14.13 -2.75 33.26
C SER A 292 -12.61 -2.73 33.32
N ARG A 293 -12.10 -2.43 34.52
CA ARG A 293 -10.74 -2.74 34.95
C ARG A 293 -10.84 -3.31 36.35
N GLY A 294 -11.07 -4.61 36.43
CA GLY A 294 -11.52 -5.30 37.64
C GLY A 294 -13.03 -5.12 37.89
N THR A 295 -13.42 -5.04 39.16
CA THR A 295 -14.82 -4.83 39.59
C THR A 295 -14.99 -3.44 40.19
N PRO A 296 -16.09 -2.70 39.90
CA PRO A 296 -17.29 -3.08 39.14
C PRO A 296 -17.19 -2.79 37.62
N VAL A 297 -18.09 -3.41 36.85
CA VAL A 297 -18.29 -3.14 35.41
C VAL A 297 -19.18 -1.92 35.26
N TYR A 298 -18.77 -0.94 34.47
CA TYR A 298 -19.56 0.26 34.16
C TYR A 298 -20.17 0.15 32.76
N THR A 299 -21.39 0.66 32.64
CA THR A 299 -22.12 0.72 31.37
C THR A 299 -22.13 2.16 30.89
N LEU A 300 -21.63 2.41 29.68
CA LEU A 300 -21.57 3.75 29.09
C LEU A 300 -22.34 3.80 27.78
N HIS A 301 -23.06 4.88 27.57
CA HIS A 301 -23.78 5.19 26.34
C HIS A 301 -22.86 5.92 25.35
N ILE A 302 -22.80 5.45 24.11
CA ILE A 302 -22.03 6.12 23.06
C ILE A 302 -22.80 7.36 22.61
N LYS A 303 -22.36 8.53 23.05
CA LYS A 303 -22.95 9.81 22.66
C LYS A 303 -22.78 10.07 21.16
N LYS A 304 -21.59 9.76 20.64
CA LYS A 304 -21.28 9.89 19.21
C LYS A 304 -20.04 9.10 18.79
N ALA A 305 -19.95 8.84 17.50
CA ALA A 305 -18.73 8.43 16.84
C ALA A 305 -18.03 9.68 16.26
N ALA A 306 -16.78 9.93 16.66
CA ALA A 306 -16.04 11.07 16.17
C ALA A 306 -15.75 10.93 14.67
N SER A 307 -15.87 12.04 13.94
CA SER A 307 -15.72 12.08 12.48
C SER A 307 -14.27 12.26 12.02
N GLU A 308 -13.37 12.64 12.94
CA GLU A 308 -11.96 12.93 12.67
C GLU A 308 -11.04 12.09 13.56
N ILE A 309 -9.84 11.80 13.05
CA ILE A 309 -8.79 11.10 13.79
C ILE A 309 -8.00 12.14 14.57
N ILE A 310 -8.10 12.08 15.89
CA ILE A 310 -7.45 13.02 16.82
C ILE A 310 -6.34 12.32 17.60
N LEU A 311 -6.46 11.01 17.84
CA LEU A 311 -5.52 10.26 18.66
C LEU A 311 -4.44 9.63 17.75
N PRO A 312 -3.15 9.77 18.09
CA PRO A 312 -2.05 9.26 17.26
C PRO A 312 -1.78 7.76 17.43
N SER A 313 -2.31 7.10 18.47
CA SER A 313 -2.09 5.66 18.69
C SER A 313 -3.11 4.79 17.97
N GLU A 314 -2.65 3.76 17.29
CA GLU A 314 -3.49 2.72 16.71
C GLU A 314 -4.13 1.85 17.81
N GLY A 315 -5.45 1.93 17.94
CA GLY A 315 -6.25 1.12 18.87
C GLY A 315 -7.48 0.57 18.17
N SER A 316 -7.76 -0.74 18.32
CA SER A 316 -8.90 -1.39 17.64
C SER A 316 -10.25 -0.86 18.14
N LYS A 317 -10.34 -0.54 19.44
CA LYS A 317 -11.48 0.11 20.10
C LYS A 317 -10.94 1.21 21.01
N THR A 318 -11.30 2.46 20.72
CA THR A 318 -10.83 3.62 21.49
C THR A 318 -12.01 4.47 21.89
N PHE A 319 -12.14 4.72 23.19
CA PHE A 319 -13.22 5.51 23.75
C PHE A 319 -12.68 6.66 24.58
N VAL A 320 -13.33 7.81 24.46
CA VAL A 320 -13.12 8.97 25.33
C VAL A 320 -14.22 8.97 26.37
N VAL A 321 -13.84 9.08 27.65
CA VAL A 321 -14.77 9.06 28.79
C VAL A 321 -14.58 10.31 29.64
N SER A 322 -15.58 10.67 30.45
CA SER A 322 -15.44 11.78 31.39
C SER A 322 -14.27 11.55 32.35
N ASP A 323 -13.61 12.61 32.78
CA ASP A 323 -12.51 12.54 33.74
C ASP A 323 -12.91 11.87 35.06
N ALA A 324 -14.17 12.06 35.50
CA ALA A 324 -14.71 11.42 36.68
C ALA A 324 -14.94 9.90 36.48
N MET A 325 -15.42 9.48 35.31
CA MET A 325 -15.54 8.06 34.97
C MET A 325 -14.16 7.40 34.84
N TYR A 326 -13.20 8.10 34.25
CA TYR A 326 -11.82 7.64 34.20
C TYR A 326 -11.25 7.41 35.60
N GLY A 327 -11.42 8.37 36.52
CA GLY A 327 -10.97 8.22 37.91
C GLY A 327 -11.62 7.02 38.62
N LYS A 328 -12.91 6.77 38.39
CA LYS A 328 -13.63 5.60 38.93
C LYS A 328 -13.07 4.25 38.44
N LEU A 329 -12.56 4.20 37.21
CA LEU A 329 -12.02 2.97 36.60
C LEU A 329 -10.56 2.70 36.99
N PHE A 330 -9.76 3.75 37.17
CA PHE A 330 -8.31 3.62 37.34
C PHE A 330 -7.81 4.03 38.73
N GLY A 331 -8.68 4.54 39.61
CA GLY A 331 -8.32 4.94 40.98
C GLY A 331 -7.41 6.16 41.05
N VAL A 332 -7.53 7.07 40.07
CA VAL A 332 -6.73 8.31 39.91
C VAL A 332 -7.60 9.53 40.14
#